data_AF-A0A2M8PUT0-F1
#
_entry.id   AF-A0A2M8PUT0-F1
#
_cell.length_a   1.000
_cell.length_b   1.000
_cell.length_c   1.000
_cell.angle_alpha   90.00
_cell.angle_beta   90.00
_cell.angle_gamma   90.00
#
_symmetry.space_group_name_H-M   'P 1'
#
loop_
_entity.id
_entity.type
_entity.pdbx_description
1 polymer ?
#
loop_
_entity_poly.entity_id
_entity_poly.type
_entity_poly.pdbx_seq_one_letter_code
_entity_poly.pdbx_strand_id
1 'polypeptide(L)'
;PFGHAGEYTLNALMRDHGGFNHNHQTYRIVTVLETRYKGWQGLNLTYEMLEGIAKHETEYDLSAVTGYDPSLRGSLEAQIANMADELAYNAHDLDDGLRSGLIVPEQLTDLALWQRVTADVGWQGGKLDDVTRHQ
;
A
#
# COMPACT_ATOMS: atom_id res chain seq x y z
N PRO A 1 10.42 9.57 -0.17
CA PRO A 1 11.59 8.72 0.22
C PRO A 1 11.32 8.06 1.58
N PHE A 2 11.91 6.89 1.87
CA PHE A 2 11.84 6.22 3.18
C PHE A 2 10.45 5.81 3.70
N GLY A 3 9.48 5.56 2.80
CA GLY A 3 8.15 5.03 3.16
C GLY A 3 7.41 5.86 4.23
N HIS A 4 6.69 5.16 5.11
CA HIS A 4 5.89 5.77 6.18
C HIS A 4 6.69 6.67 7.13
N ALA A 5 7.95 6.32 7.42
CA ALA A 5 8.80 7.15 8.28
C ALA A 5 9.09 8.51 7.62
N GLY A 6 9.35 8.51 6.32
CA GLY A 6 9.53 9.73 5.54
C GLY A 6 8.25 10.57 5.48
N GLU A 7 7.10 9.93 5.30
CA GLU A 7 5.80 10.60 5.31
C GLU A 7 5.49 11.24 6.66
N TYR A 8 5.58 10.49 7.76
CA TYR A 8 5.33 11.02 9.11
C TYR A 8 6.21 12.24 9.41
N THR A 9 7.50 12.11 9.09
CA THR A 9 8.48 13.19 9.31
C THR A 9 8.13 14.42 8.47
N LEU A 10 7.82 14.22 7.19
CA LEU A 10 7.49 15.32 6.29
C LEU A 10 6.18 15.99 6.69
N ASN A 11 5.16 15.23 7.12
CA ASN A 11 3.90 15.77 7.61
C ASN A 11 4.11 16.63 8.87
N ALA A 12 4.96 16.17 9.80
CA ALA A 12 5.31 16.94 10.98
C ALA A 12 6.04 18.25 10.63
N LEU A 13 6.98 18.22 9.69
CA LEU A 13 7.72 19.40 9.23
C LEU A 13 6.84 20.39 8.46
N MET A 14 5.83 19.89 7.74
CA MET A 14 4.92 20.70 6.92
C MET A 14 3.66 21.12 7.67
N ARG A 15 3.58 20.89 8.99
CA ARG A 15 2.37 21.19 9.79
C ARG A 15 1.87 22.62 9.61
N ASP A 16 2.77 23.60 9.59
CA ASP A 16 2.43 25.02 9.42
C ASP A 16 2.25 25.44 7.94
N HIS A 17 2.36 24.47 7.03
CA HIS A 17 2.26 24.63 5.57
C HIS A 17 1.17 23.75 4.94
N GLY A 18 0.23 23.23 5.76
CA GLY A 18 -0.89 22.39 5.30
C GLY A 18 -0.66 20.88 5.38
N GLY A 19 0.45 20.45 6.00
CA GLY A 19 0.78 19.05 6.21
C GLY A 19 1.30 18.34 4.97
N PHE A 20 1.47 17.03 5.09
CA PHE A 20 1.83 16.13 3.99
C PHE A 20 1.04 14.83 4.12
N ASN A 21 0.62 14.31 2.97
CA ASN A 21 -0.05 13.03 2.84
C ASN A 21 0.38 12.39 1.51
N HIS A 22 0.72 11.11 1.52
CA HIS A 22 1.25 10.42 0.34
C HIS A 22 0.22 10.31 -0.78
N ASN A 23 -1.05 9.99 -0.48
CA ASN A 23 -2.13 9.90 -1.46
C ASN A 23 -2.41 11.25 -2.13
N HIS A 24 -2.47 12.33 -1.35
CA HIS A 24 -2.61 13.70 -1.86
C HIS A 24 -1.43 14.06 -2.78
N GLN A 25 -0.21 13.68 -2.38
CA GLN A 25 0.99 13.95 -3.16
C GLN A 25 1.02 13.13 -4.45
N THR A 26 0.58 11.87 -4.45
CA THR A 26 0.42 11.05 -5.66
C THR A 26 -0.54 11.72 -6.63
N TYR A 27 -1.71 12.16 -6.16
CA TYR A 27 -2.67 12.88 -6.99
C TYR A 27 -2.06 14.17 -7.57
N ARG A 28 -1.35 14.95 -6.75
CA ARG A 28 -0.64 16.17 -7.18
C ARG A 28 0.46 15.87 -8.21
N ILE A 29 1.19 14.76 -8.08
CA ILE A 29 2.23 14.38 -9.06
C ILE A 29 1.60 14.22 -10.44
N VAL A 30 0.54 13.41 -10.54
CA VAL A 30 -0.06 13.06 -11.83
C VAL A 30 -0.94 14.16 -12.43
N THR A 31 -1.42 15.11 -11.63
CA THR A 31 -2.27 16.23 -12.11
C THR A 31 -1.53 17.56 -12.25
N VAL A 32 -0.43 17.76 -11.53
CA VAL A 32 0.24 19.08 -11.40
C VAL A 32 1.73 19.03 -11.75
N LEU A 33 2.50 18.09 -11.18
CA LEU A 33 3.97 18.15 -11.21
C LEU A 33 4.59 17.50 -12.45
N GLU A 34 4.03 16.40 -12.92
CA GLU A 34 4.50 15.75 -14.13
C GLU A 34 4.30 16.67 -15.33
N THR A 35 5.36 16.82 -16.13
CA THR A 35 5.35 17.69 -17.33
C THR A 35 5.84 16.88 -18.52
N ARG A 36 4.96 15.99 -18.99
CA ARG A 36 5.25 15.09 -20.14
C ARG A 36 4.67 15.58 -21.46
N TYR A 37 3.72 16.51 -21.39
CA TYR A 37 3.00 17.03 -22.55
C TYR A 37 3.14 18.55 -22.61
N LYS A 38 3.45 19.09 -23.79
CA LYS A 38 3.60 20.53 -23.97
C LYS A 38 2.22 21.21 -23.87
N GLY A 39 2.11 22.22 -23.00
CA GLY A 39 0.88 23.00 -22.84
C GLY A 39 -0.21 22.28 -22.02
N TRP A 40 0.11 21.15 -21.42
CA TRP A 40 -0.78 20.44 -20.50
C TRP A 40 -0.06 20.16 -19.19
N GLN A 41 -0.75 20.38 -18.08
CA GLN A 41 -0.21 20.16 -16.74
C GLN A 41 -0.59 18.75 -16.25
N GLY A 42 0.38 18.02 -15.70
CA GLY A 42 0.18 16.62 -15.32
C GLY A 42 0.19 15.67 -16.52
N LEU A 43 -0.45 14.52 -16.33
CA LEU A 43 -0.44 13.38 -17.26
C LEU A 43 -1.73 13.22 -18.08
N ASN A 44 -2.73 14.08 -17.87
CA ASN A 44 -4.04 14.01 -18.56
C ASN A 44 -4.72 12.63 -18.44
N LEU A 45 -4.75 12.07 -17.23
CA LEU A 45 -5.32 10.75 -16.97
C LEU A 45 -6.85 10.83 -16.96
N THR A 46 -7.51 9.68 -17.21
CA THR A 46 -8.97 9.63 -17.26
C THR A 46 -9.58 9.86 -15.87
N TYR A 47 -10.87 10.21 -15.86
CA TYR A 47 -11.62 10.41 -14.63
C TYR A 47 -11.54 9.20 -13.71
N GLU A 48 -11.75 7.99 -14.25
CA GLU A 48 -11.81 6.74 -13.48
C GLU A 48 -10.46 6.42 -12.82
N MET A 49 -9.36 6.74 -13.51
CA MET A 49 -8.02 6.51 -12.98
C MET A 49 -7.68 7.52 -11.87
N LEU A 50 -8.06 8.78 -12.05
CA LEU A 50 -7.90 9.82 -11.03
C LEU A 50 -8.80 9.57 -9.81
N GLU A 51 -10.05 9.15 -10.02
CA GLU A 51 -10.97 8.74 -8.95
C GLU A 51 -10.43 7.54 -8.19
N GLY A 52 -9.90 6.53 -8.89
CA GLY A 52 -9.28 5.36 -8.28
C GLY A 52 -8.11 5.72 -7.36
N ILE A 53 -7.24 6.64 -7.79
CA ILE A 53 -6.14 7.16 -6.94
C ILE A 53 -6.69 7.93 -5.74
N ALA A 54 -7.68 8.80 -5.95
CA ALA A 54 -8.21 9.65 -4.88
C ALA A 54 -8.98 8.85 -3.83
N LYS A 55 -9.67 7.78 -4.23
CA LYS A 55 -10.45 6.90 -3.35
C LYS A 55 -9.67 5.65 -2.91
N HIS A 56 -8.36 5.62 -3.14
CA HIS A 56 -7.49 4.62 -2.56
C HIS A 56 -7.31 4.95 -1.07
N GLU A 57 -8.20 4.38 -0.26
CA GLU A 57 -8.24 4.57 1.19
C GLU A 57 -7.57 3.38 1.88
N THR A 58 -6.62 3.68 2.77
CA THR A 58 -6.22 2.73 3.84
C THR A 58 -7.04 3.06 5.09
N GLU A 59 -7.18 2.14 6.05
CA GLU A 59 -7.90 2.39 7.32
C GLU A 59 -7.45 3.66 8.08
N TYR A 60 -6.25 4.15 7.78
CA TYR A 60 -5.62 5.29 8.43
C TYR A 60 -5.73 6.60 7.66
N ASP A 61 -6.27 6.56 6.43
CA ASP A 61 -6.15 7.67 5.49
C ASP A 61 -7.46 7.96 4.77
N LEU A 62 -8.29 8.79 5.41
CA LEU A 62 -9.51 9.32 4.80
C LEU A 62 -9.13 10.51 3.92
N SER A 63 -8.86 10.17 2.67
CA SER A 63 -8.64 11.11 1.57
C SER A 63 -9.94 11.87 1.29
N ALA A 64 -10.11 13.06 1.89
CA ALA A 64 -11.08 14.06 1.41
C ALA A 64 -10.55 14.80 0.16
N VAL A 65 -9.56 14.21 -0.54
CA VAL A 65 -8.94 14.85 -1.68
C VAL A 65 -9.90 14.78 -2.83
N THR A 66 -9.99 15.92 -3.51
CA THR A 66 -10.66 16.12 -4.80
C THR A 66 -12.18 16.11 -4.71
N GLY A 67 -12.83 16.86 -5.62
CA GLY A 67 -14.29 17.02 -5.67
C GLY A 67 -15.08 15.77 -6.04
N TYR A 68 -14.58 14.57 -5.73
CA TYR A 68 -15.34 13.33 -5.79
C TYR A 68 -16.24 13.20 -4.55
N ASP A 69 -17.38 12.53 -4.72
CA ASP A 69 -18.31 12.29 -3.62
C ASP A 69 -17.72 11.25 -2.64
N PRO A 70 -17.44 11.63 -1.38
CA PRO A 70 -16.87 10.73 -0.38
C PRO A 70 -17.86 9.66 0.10
N SER A 71 -19.17 9.82 -0.18
CA SER A 71 -20.16 8.80 0.14
C SER A 71 -20.17 7.63 -0.86
N LEU A 72 -19.51 7.80 -2.01
CA LEU A 72 -19.45 6.80 -3.07
C LEU A 72 -18.10 6.07 -3.04
N ARG A 73 -18.14 4.75 -3.15
CA ARG A 73 -16.93 3.95 -3.38
C ARG A 73 -16.34 4.25 -4.77
N GLY A 74 -15.05 3.98 -4.94
CA GLY A 74 -14.41 3.99 -6.27
C GLY A 74 -14.94 2.85 -7.15
N SER A 75 -14.46 2.79 -8.39
CA SER A 75 -14.81 1.68 -9.29
C SER A 75 -14.42 0.32 -8.70
N LEU A 76 -14.95 -0.77 -9.26
CA LEU A 76 -14.59 -2.12 -8.83
C LEU A 76 -13.09 -2.39 -9.02
N GLU A 77 -12.49 -1.88 -10.09
CA GLU A 77 -11.05 -1.98 -10.35
C GLU A 77 -10.24 -1.28 -9.27
N ALA A 78 -10.65 -0.08 -8.83
CA ALA A 78 -9.98 0.63 -7.75
C ALA A 78 -10.08 -0.14 -6.41
N GLN A 79 -11.24 -0.73 -6.12
CA GLN A 79 -11.43 -1.56 -4.93
C GLN A 79 -10.60 -2.85 -4.97
N ILE A 80 -10.54 -3.52 -6.13
CA ILE A 80 -9.72 -4.71 -6.34
C ILE A 80 -8.23 -4.35 -6.19
N ALA A 81 -7.79 -3.23 -6.76
CA ALA A 81 -6.42 -2.75 -6.62
C ALA A 81 -6.06 -2.48 -5.15
N ASN A 82 -6.96 -1.86 -4.38
CA ASN A 82 -6.76 -1.62 -2.95
C ASN A 82 -6.57 -2.93 -2.17
N MET A 83 -7.47 -3.90 -2.38
CA MET A 83 -7.38 -5.22 -1.74
C MET A 83 -6.12 -5.98 -2.16
N ALA A 84 -5.74 -5.91 -3.44
CA ALA A 84 -4.54 -6.56 -3.94
C ALA A 84 -3.27 -5.96 -3.33
N ASP A 85 -3.24 -4.65 -3.13
CA ASP A 85 -2.11 -3.96 -2.48
C ASP A 85 -1.96 -4.40 -1.02
N GLU A 86 -3.04 -4.43 -0.23
CA GLU A 86 -3.00 -4.91 1.16
C GLU A 86 -2.54 -6.37 1.28
N LEU A 87 -2.99 -7.24 0.37
CA LEU A 87 -2.56 -8.64 0.33
C LEU A 87 -1.07 -8.75 -0.01
N ALA A 88 -0.61 -8.00 -1.01
CA ALA A 88 0.79 -7.98 -1.42
C ALA A 88 1.70 -7.42 -0.31
N TYR A 89 1.26 -6.35 0.34
CA TYR A 89 1.96 -5.73 1.47
C TYR A 89 2.13 -6.73 2.62
N ASN A 90 1.04 -7.35 3.08
CA ASN A 90 1.08 -8.33 4.17
C ASN A 90 1.96 -9.55 3.84
N ALA A 91 1.89 -10.05 2.60
CA ALA A 91 2.69 -11.20 2.18
C ALA A 91 4.20 -10.87 2.11
N HIS A 92 4.56 -9.74 1.50
CA HIS A 92 5.96 -9.35 1.36
C HIS A 92 6.59 -8.92 2.69
N ASP A 93 5.87 -8.16 3.53
CA ASP A 93 6.38 -7.77 4.86
C ASP A 93 6.63 -8.99 5.75
N LEU A 94 5.75 -10.00 5.68
CA LEU A 94 5.95 -11.27 6.37
C LEU A 94 7.20 -11.99 5.86
N ASP A 95 7.37 -12.10 4.53
CA ASP A 95 8.53 -12.78 3.94
C ASP A 95 9.84 -12.06 4.28
N ASP A 96 9.88 -10.73 4.18
CA ASP A 96 11.05 -9.93 4.54
C ASP A 96 11.35 -9.99 6.05
N GLY A 97 10.31 -10.01 6.89
CA GLY A 97 10.44 -10.25 8.33
C GLY A 97 11.06 -11.60 8.66
N LEU A 98 10.60 -12.66 8.00
CA LEU A 98 11.16 -14.01 8.10
C LEU A 98 12.58 -14.10 7.53
N ARG A 99 12.87 -13.37 6.44
CA ARG A 99 14.18 -13.34 5.78
C ARG A 99 15.24 -12.65 6.64
N SER A 100 14.87 -11.54 7.24
CA SER A 100 15.74 -10.73 8.10
C SER A 100 15.93 -11.36 9.49
N GLY A 101 15.11 -12.35 9.85
CA GLY A 101 15.08 -12.96 11.18
C GLY A 101 14.47 -12.05 12.25
N LEU A 102 13.82 -10.95 11.86
CA LEU A 102 13.04 -10.11 12.76
C LEU A 102 11.77 -10.83 13.23
N ILE A 103 11.23 -11.70 12.36
CA ILE A 103 10.15 -12.62 12.67
C ILE A 103 10.72 -14.05 12.56
N VAL A 104 10.40 -14.88 13.54
CA VAL A 104 10.71 -16.33 13.51
C VAL A 104 9.41 -17.13 13.42
N PRO A 105 9.42 -18.31 12.77
CA PRO A 105 8.19 -19.07 12.50
C PRO A 105 7.39 -19.44 13.76
N GLU A 106 8.08 -19.62 14.89
CA GLU A 106 7.46 -19.92 16.18
C GLU A 106 6.56 -18.78 16.68
N GLN A 107 6.77 -17.54 16.21
CA GLN A 107 5.89 -16.41 16.54
C GLN A 107 4.58 -16.42 15.75
N LEU A 108 4.49 -17.22 14.69
CA LEU A 108 3.33 -17.27 13.79
C LEU A 108 2.40 -18.45 14.09
N THR A 109 2.80 -19.38 14.98
CA THR A 109 2.08 -20.64 15.21
C THR A 109 0.65 -20.47 15.69
N ASP A 110 0.33 -19.33 16.32
CA ASP A 110 -1.02 -19.03 16.81
C ASP A 110 -1.93 -18.40 15.74
N LEU A 111 -1.37 -18.02 14.59
CA LEU A 111 -2.15 -17.44 13.48
C LEU A 111 -2.84 -18.55 12.69
N ALA A 112 -4.17 -18.52 12.66
CA ALA A 112 -4.96 -19.50 11.92
C ALA A 112 -4.58 -19.59 10.43
N LEU A 113 -4.23 -18.45 9.81
CA LEU A 113 -3.78 -18.43 8.42
C LEU A 113 -2.43 -19.14 8.24
N TRP A 114 -1.50 -18.94 9.18
CA TRP A 114 -0.20 -19.62 9.17
C TRP A 114 -0.35 -21.14 9.34
N GLN A 115 -1.19 -21.57 10.29
CA GLN A 115 -1.52 -22.98 10.49
C GLN A 115 -2.10 -23.62 9.23
N ARG A 116 -3.00 -22.91 8.54
CA ARG A 116 -3.58 -23.39 7.28
C ARG A 116 -2.53 -23.54 6.19
N VAL A 117 -1.73 -22.50 5.95
CA VAL A 117 -0.70 -22.52 4.89
C VAL A 117 0.32 -23.63 5.14
N THR A 118 0.83 -23.74 6.37
CA THR A 118 1.82 -24.77 6.74
C THR A 118 1.26 -26.19 6.64
N ALA A 119 -0.02 -26.39 6.97
CA ALA A 119 -0.70 -27.67 6.74
C ALA A 119 -0.86 -27.98 5.23
N ASP A 120 -1.26 -26.99 4.43
CA ASP A 120 -1.48 -27.14 2.99
C ASP A 120 -0.17 -27.48 2.24
N VAL A 121 0.96 -26.89 2.63
CA VAL A 121 2.29 -27.19 2.05
C VAL A 121 3.02 -28.34 2.74
N GLY A 122 2.44 -28.93 3.80
CA GLY A 122 3.03 -30.05 4.54
C GLY A 122 4.28 -29.70 5.35
N TRP A 123 4.48 -28.43 5.72
CA TRP A 123 5.63 -27.98 6.49
C TRP A 123 5.44 -28.27 7.98
N GLN A 124 6.39 -28.98 8.60
CA GLN A 124 6.30 -29.45 9.99
C GLN A 124 7.22 -28.68 10.97
N GLY A 125 7.68 -27.50 10.58
CA GLY A 125 8.63 -26.71 11.37
C GLY A 125 10.08 -26.86 10.93
N GLY A 126 10.98 -26.13 11.60
CA GLY A 126 12.40 -26.10 11.29
C GLY A 126 12.82 -24.82 10.55
N LYS A 127 14.02 -24.83 9.97
CA LYS A 127 14.53 -23.65 9.25
C LYS A 127 13.79 -23.49 7.92
N LEU A 128 13.12 -22.35 7.73
CA LEU A 128 12.62 -21.92 6.42
C LEU A 128 13.81 -21.53 5.54
N ASP A 129 14.33 -22.50 4.79
CA ASP A 129 15.30 -22.24 3.73
C ASP A 129 14.63 -21.66 2.48
N ASP A 130 15.45 -21.15 1.55
CA ASP A 130 14.95 -20.48 0.34
C ASP A 130 14.09 -21.42 -0.53
N VAL A 131 14.35 -22.73 -0.49
CA VAL A 131 13.59 -23.71 -1.27
C VAL A 131 12.19 -23.91 -0.68
N THR A 132 12.08 -24.07 0.64
CA THR A 132 10.79 -24.25 1.33
C THR A 132 9.91 -23.00 1.23
N ARG A 133 10.52 -21.83 1.11
CA ARG A 133 9.84 -20.53 1.03
C ARG A 133 9.19 -20.24 -0.34
N HIS A 134 9.68 -20.88 -1.41
CA HIS A 134 9.22 -20.65 -2.78
C HIS A 134 8.40 -21.82 -3.36
N GLN A 135 8.01 -22.79 -2.52
CA GLN A 135 7.08 -23.87 -2.85
C GLN A 135 5.64 -23.45 -2.62
#